data_AF-K2ETX9-F1
#
_entry.id   AF-K2ETX9-F1
#
_cell.length_a   1.000
_cell.length_b   1.000
_cell.length_c   1.000
_cell.angle_alpha   90.00
_cell.angle_beta   90.00
_cell.angle_gamma   90.00
#
_symmetry.space_group_name_H-M   'P 1'
#
loop_
_entity.id
_entity.type
_entity.pdbx_description
1 polymer ?
#
loop_
_entity_poly.entity_id
_entity_poly.type
_entity_poly.pdbx_seq_one_letter_code
_entity_poly.pdbx_strand_id
1 'polypeptide(L)' 'MNQYLIGFAGVVAGFILLVFRDKVKNFTGNIGFAERYLGVGGTWTFYILLGIAFIIFGLMWGAGTFQSFFEEFLGDFF' A
#
# COMPACT_ATOMS: atom_id res chain seq x y z
N MET A 1 10.43 15.15 13.76
CA MET A 1 10.56 13.90 14.54
C MET A 1 9.40 12.93 14.27
N ASN A 2 8.14 13.38 14.25
CA ASN A 2 6.98 12.51 14.04
C ASN A 2 6.90 11.86 12.64
N GLN A 3 7.41 12.52 11.60
CA GLN A 3 7.36 12.00 10.22
C GLN A 3 8.12 10.68 10.03
N TYR A 4 9.27 10.52 10.68
CA TYR A 4 10.07 9.29 10.59
C TYR A 4 9.37 8.12 11.28
N LEU A 5 8.69 8.37 12.41
CA LEU A 5 7.92 7.35 13.13
C LEU A 5 6.70 6.90 12.31
N ILE A 6 5.98 7.84 11.70
CA ILE A 6 4.82 7.53 10.84
C ILE A 6 5.27 6.78 9.58
N GLY A 7 6.33 7.24 8.93
CA GLY A 7 6.88 6.57 7.75
C GLY A 7 7.35 5.15 8.06
N PHE A 8 8.09 4.98 9.16
CA PHE A 8 8.52 3.67 9.64
C PHE A 8 7.33 2.76 9.98
N ALA A 9 6.31 3.27 10.67
CA ALA A 9 5.10 2.53 10.96
C ALA A 9 4.36 2.09 9.68
N GLY A 10 4.32 2.95 8.65
CA GLY A 10 3.74 2.62 7.33
C GLY A 10 4.49 1.47 6.65
N VAL A 11 5.82 1.50 6.67
CA VAL A 11 6.66 0.41 6.13
C VAL A 11 6.43 -0.89 6.88
N VAL A 12 6.43 -0.85 8.22
CA VAL A 12 6.18 -2.03 9.05
C VAL A 12 4.78 -2.59 8.80
N ALA A 13 3.76 -1.74 8.71
CA ALA A 13 2.39 -2.15 8.40
C ALA A 13 2.28 -2.82 7.03
N GLY A 14 2.93 -2.26 6.00
CA GLY A 14 2.99 -2.86 4.67
C GLY A 14 3.68 -4.23 4.68
N PHE A 15 4.78 -4.37 5.42
CA PHE A 15 5.48 -5.64 5.58
C PHE A 15 4.62 -6.69 6.30
N ILE A 16 3.97 -6.31 7.39
CA ILE A 16 3.04 -7.18 8.13
C ILE A 16 1.91 -7.64 7.21
N LEU A 17 1.34 -6.74 6.41
CA LEU A 17 0.29 -7.08 5.47
C LEU A 17 0.78 -8.08 4.39
N LEU A 18 2.00 -7.94 3.88
CA LEU A 18 2.58 -8.88 2.91
C LEU A 18 2.84 -10.27 3.54
N VAL A 19 3.36 -10.30 4.76
CA VAL A 19 3.69 -11.55 5.48
C VAL A 19 2.42 -12.29 5.90
N PHE A 20 1.41 -11.56 6.39
CA PHE A 20 0.18 -12.15 6.89
C PHE A 20 -1.00 -12.06 5.91
N ARG A 21 -0.74 -11.77 4.62
CA ARG A 21 -1.79 -11.64 3.58
C ARG A 21 -2.73 -12.85 3.52
N ASP A 22 -2.23 -14.06 3.77
CA ASP A 22 -3.02 -15.28 3.79
C ASP A 22 -4.05 -15.26 4.92
N LYS A 23 -3.64 -14.83 6.13
CA LYS A 23 -4.54 -14.67 7.28
C LYS A 23 -5.54 -13.55 7.05
N VAL A 24 -5.09 -12.43 6.49
CA VAL A 24 -5.95 -11.28 6.18
C VAL A 24 -7.02 -11.70 5.19
N LYS A 25 -6.63 -12.35 4.08
CA LYS A 25 -7.58 -12.89 3.09
C LYS A 25 -8.55 -13.89 3.69
N ASN A 26 -8.08 -14.82 4.52
CA ASN A 26 -8.97 -15.81 5.14
C ASN A 26 -9.99 -15.17 6.10
N PHE A 27 -9.66 -14.00 6.66
CA PHE A 27 -10.56 -13.24 7.51
C PHE A 27 -11.56 -12.39 6.71
N THR A 28 -11.11 -11.72 5.66
CA THR A 28 -11.93 -10.80 4.84
C THR A 28 -12.69 -11.49 3.69
N GLY A 29 -12.25 -12.67 3.27
CA GLY A 29 -12.76 -13.37 2.09
C GLY A 29 -12.25 -12.77 0.78
N ASN A 30 -12.93 -13.13 -0.31
CA ASN A 30 -12.61 -12.59 -1.64
C ASN A 30 -13.23 -11.20 -1.80
N ILE A 31 -12.41 -10.24 -2.21
CA ILE A 31 -12.83 -8.86 -2.44
C ILE A 31 -13.41 -8.76 -3.85
N GLY A 32 -14.71 -8.47 -3.95
CA GLY A 32 -15.43 -8.47 -5.24
C GLY A 32 -14.85 -7.54 -6.30
N PHE A 33 -14.36 -6.35 -5.93
CA PHE A 33 -13.72 -5.46 -6.91
C PHE A 33 -12.36 -6.02 -7.37
N ALA A 34 -11.59 -6.63 -6.46
CA ALA A 34 -10.28 -7.17 -6.77
C ALA A 34 -10.41 -8.35 -7.73
N GLU A 35 -11.38 -9.23 -7.50
CA GLU A 35 -11.67 -10.35 -8.42
C GLU A 35 -12.19 -9.83 -9.79
N ARG A 36 -12.97 -8.74 -9.80
CA ARG A 36 -13.52 -8.16 -11.04
C ARG A 36 -12.47 -7.45 -11.90
N TYR A 37 -11.55 -6.70 -11.29
CA TYR A 37 -10.55 -5.88 -12.01
C TYR A 37 -9.20 -6.58 -12.20
N LEU A 38 -8.77 -7.41 -11.24
CA LEU A 38 -7.47 -8.09 -11.27
C LEU A 38 -7.59 -9.56 -11.72
N GLY A 39 -8.81 -10.05 -11.95
CA GLY A 39 -9.08 -11.41 -12.42
C GLY A 39 -9.18 -12.45 -11.29
N VAL A 40 -9.19 -13.73 -11.67
CA VAL A 40 -9.35 -14.86 -10.75
C VAL A 40 -8.20 -14.91 -9.75
N GLY A 41 -8.52 -14.86 -8.46
CA GLY A 41 -7.53 -14.75 -7.38
C GLY A 41 -7.00 -13.33 -7.19
N GLY A 42 -7.63 -12.33 -7.82
CA GLY A 42 -7.26 -10.93 -7.79
C GLY A 42 -7.17 -10.35 -6.38
N THR A 43 -7.90 -10.91 -5.41
CA THR A 43 -7.78 -10.55 -3.99
C THR A 43 -6.36 -10.77 -3.45
N TRP A 44 -5.67 -11.83 -3.88
CA TRP A 44 -4.27 -12.08 -3.49
C TRP A 44 -3.34 -10.99 -4.03
N THR A 45 -3.49 -10.69 -5.32
CA THR A 45 -2.72 -9.64 -6.00
C THR A 45 -2.99 -8.29 -5.37
N PHE A 46 -4.25 -8.01 -5.02
CA PHE A 46 -4.63 -6.76 -4.36
C PHE A 46 -3.90 -6.57 -3.03
N TYR A 47 -3.84 -7.60 -2.17
CA TYR A 47 -3.10 -7.49 -0.91
C TYR A 47 -1.60 -7.27 -1.13
N ILE A 48 -1.02 -7.87 -2.16
CA ILE A 48 0.39 -7.62 -2.50
C ILE A 48 0.59 -6.17 -2.93
N LEU A 49 -0.25 -5.68 -3.84
CA LEU A 49 -0.19 -4.30 -4.32
C LEU A 49 -0.41 -3.30 -3.19
N LEU A 50 -1.38 -3.56 -2.30
CA LEU A 50 -1.65 -2.74 -1.14
C LEU A 50 -0.43 -2.71 -0.19
N GLY A 51 0.17 -3.87 0.10
CA GLY A 51 1.34 -3.95 0.98
C GLY A 51 2.55 -3.21 0.40
N ILE A 52 2.81 -3.35 -0.90
CA ILE A 52 3.85 -2.61 -1.60
C ILE A 52 3.58 -1.10 -1.57
N ALA A 53 2.33 -0.68 -1.82
CA ALA A 53 1.95 0.73 -1.75
C ALA A 53 2.18 1.31 -0.35
N PHE A 54 1.82 0.60 0.72
CA PHE A 54 2.09 1.02 2.09
C PHE A 54 3.60 1.19 2.38
N ILE A 55 4.45 0.30 1.85
CA ILE A 55 5.90 0.42 1.98
C ILE A 55 6.41 1.65 1.23
N ILE A 56 6.03 1.82 -0.03
CA ILE A 56 6.47 2.94 -0.86
C ILE A 56 6.04 4.27 -0.23
N PHE A 57 4.75 4.41 0.13
CA PHE A 57 4.26 5.63 0.76
C PHE A 57 4.83 5.87 2.16
N GLY A 58 5.05 4.81 2.94
CA GLY A 58 5.74 4.91 4.23
C GLY A 58 7.16 5.44 4.08
N LEU A 59 7.92 4.95 3.09
CA LEU A 59 9.26 5.45 2.79
C LEU A 59 9.22 6.91 2.34
N MET A 60 8.31 7.27 1.44
CA MET A 60 8.17 8.65 0.95
C MET A 60 7.78 9.63 2.05
N TRP A 61 6.88 9.22 2.95
CA TRP A 61 6.50 10.02 4.11
C TRP A 61 7.66 10.20 5.09
N GLY A 62 8.42 9.12 5.34
CA GLY A 62 9.63 9.18 6.16
C GLY A 62 10.73 10.06 5.55
N ALA A 63 10.87 10.04 4.23
CA ALA A 63 11.83 10.85 3.48
C ALA A 63 11.38 12.31 3.31
N GLY A 64 10.10 12.63 3.59
CA GLY A 64 9.52 13.95 3.35
C GLY A 64 9.29 14.28 1.87
N THR A 65 9.39 13.30 0.97
CA THR A 65 9.25 13.48 -0.48
C THR A 65 7.84 13.23 -0.99
N PHE A 66 6.91 12.86 -0.10
CA PHE A 66 5.52 12.55 -0.46
C PHE A 66 4.82 13.73 -1.15
N GLN A 67 5.00 14.95 -0.62
CA GLN A 67 4.45 16.18 -1.18
C GLN A 67 4.97 16.43 -2.61
N SER A 68 6.30 16.40 -2.78
CA SER A 68 6.95 16.65 -4.07
C SER A 68 6.57 15.63 -5.13
N PHE A 69 6.48 14.36 -4.78
CA PHE A 69 6.01 13.33 -5.72
C PHE A 69 4.57 13.58 -6.18
N PHE A 70 3.69 14.02 -5.28
CA PHE A 70 2.30 14.27 -5.64
C PHE A 70 2.16 15.51 -6.52
N GLU A 71 2.93 16.56 -6.23
CA GLU A 71 3.01 17.77 -7.07
C GLU A 71 3.58 17.46 -8.45
N GLU A 72 4.63 16.63 -8.57
CA GLU A 72 5.18 16.21 -9.86
C GLU A 72 4.25 15.26 -10.63
N PHE A 73 3.64 14.29 -9.94
CA PHE A 73 2.83 13.27 -10.59
C PHE A 73 1.43 13.76 -10.95
N LEU A 74 0.83 14.68 -10.17
CA LEU A 74 -0.51 15.23 -10.45
C LEU A 74 -0.50 16.64 -11.03
N GLY A 75 0.57 17.42 -10.83
CA GLY A 75 0.73 18.73 -11.46
C GLY A 75 0.82 18.66 -12.99
N ASP A 76 1.23 17.51 -13.54
CA ASP A 76 1.20 17.28 -14.99
C ASP A 76 -0.22 16.96 -15.53
N PHE A 77 -1.19 16.64 -14.65
CA PHE A 77 -2.57 16.35 -15.06
C PHE A 77 -3.54 17.55 -14.96
N PHE A 78 -3.14 18.65 -14.29
CA PHE A 78 -3.95 19.86 -14.09
C PHE A 78 -3.15 21.13 -14.42
#